data_AF-A0A1U9XER5-F1
#
_entry.id   AF-A0A1U9XER5-F1
#
_cell.length_a   1.000
_cell.length_b   1.000
_cell.length_c   1.000
_cell.angle_alpha   90.00
_cell.angle_beta   90.00
_cell.angle_gamma   90.00
#
_symmetry.space_group_name_H-M   'P 1'
#
loop_
_entity.id
_entity.type
_entity.pdbx_description
1 polymer ?
#
loop_
_entity_poly.entity_id
_entity_poly.type
_entity_poly.pdbx_seq_one_letter_code
_entity_poly.pdbx_strand_id
1 'polypeptide(L)'
;MEAEITRGEGGLYHLAVAGKHGLERGDAVARVDVTEQQFAAITGKTPSEVLTGDQTSARVPVITGIHFSTRAIENVNKLEQQKDYVYFSTHEGLNAEIKDFSSLKDAIEWGRVECELHDLNKRDTVIYRVESEHISQGIDAVMKNAERVERHEIEKAQGRDCTPEDGKILEAIDRFEDKFRGEGLKFEREKAESDLLNHGFTREMAEDALGKQFVQAREEHLELQQQRDNSQDMH
;
A
#
# COMPACT_ATOMS: atom_id res chain seq x y z
N MET A 1 -17.88 -17.04 -27.53
CA MET A 1 -16.43 -17.05 -27.24
C MET A 1 -16.21 -18.24 -26.32
N GLU A 2 -15.27 -19.12 -26.67
CA GLU A 2 -14.94 -20.29 -25.86
C GLU A 2 -13.61 -20.04 -25.14
N ALA A 3 -13.49 -20.56 -23.93
CA ALA A 3 -12.22 -20.62 -23.20
C ALA A 3 -11.88 -22.07 -22.90
N GLU A 4 -10.60 -22.41 -22.93
CA GLU A 4 -10.07 -23.68 -22.42
C GLU A 4 -9.51 -23.44 -21.03
N ILE A 5 -10.02 -24.19 -20.04
CA ILE A 5 -9.49 -24.19 -18.68
C ILE A 5 -8.56 -25.39 -18.52
N THR A 6 -7.43 -25.20 -17.83
CA THR A 6 -6.55 -26.27 -17.36
C THR A 6 -6.28 -26.09 -15.87
N ARG A 7 -6.18 -27.19 -15.12
CA ARG A 7 -5.80 -27.12 -13.70
C ARG A 7 -4.35 -26.67 -13.57
N GLY A 8 -4.10 -25.61 -12.80
CA GLY A 8 -2.76 -25.12 -12.47
C GLY A 8 -2.26 -25.63 -11.12
N GLU A 9 -1.05 -25.23 -10.76
CA GLU A 9 -0.47 -25.50 -9.44
C GLU A 9 -0.97 -24.46 -8.40
N GLY A 10 -0.91 -24.78 -7.11
CA GLY A 10 -1.22 -23.83 -6.03
C GLY A 10 -2.70 -23.42 -5.87
N GLY A 11 -3.64 -24.10 -6.54
CA GLY A 11 -5.07 -23.78 -6.46
C GLY A 11 -5.55 -22.75 -7.49
N LEU A 12 -4.69 -22.38 -8.44
CA LEU A 12 -5.02 -21.52 -9.58
C LEU A 12 -5.46 -22.34 -10.80
N TYR A 13 -6.17 -21.69 -11.72
CA TYR A 13 -6.64 -22.28 -12.97
C TYR A 13 -6.13 -21.48 -14.16
N HIS A 14 -5.57 -22.18 -15.15
CA HIS A 14 -5.12 -21.57 -16.39
C HIS A 14 -6.31 -21.41 -17.33
N LEU A 15 -6.69 -20.17 -17.65
CA LEU A 15 -7.75 -19.87 -18.61
C LEU A 15 -7.14 -19.37 -19.93
N ALA A 16 -7.34 -20.13 -20.99
CA ALA A 16 -6.96 -19.78 -22.36
C ALA A 16 -8.19 -19.32 -23.15
N VAL A 17 -8.24 -18.05 -23.57
CA VAL A 17 -9.43 -17.49 -24.25
C VAL A 17 -9.24 -17.48 -25.77
N ALA A 18 -10.22 -18.01 -26.51
CA ALA A 18 -10.27 -17.95 -27.96
C ALA A 18 -10.50 -16.52 -28.46
N GLY A 19 -9.78 -16.12 -29.51
CA GLY A 19 -10.14 -14.96 -30.32
C GLY A 19 -11.44 -15.16 -31.11
N LYS A 20 -11.76 -14.23 -32.01
CA LYS A 20 -12.94 -14.30 -32.89
C LYS A 20 -12.99 -15.55 -33.80
N HIS A 21 -11.89 -16.31 -33.92
CA HIS A 21 -11.75 -17.44 -34.84
C HIS A 21 -11.66 -18.83 -34.17
N GLY A 22 -11.82 -18.93 -32.85
CA GLY A 22 -11.84 -20.22 -32.13
C GLY A 22 -10.49 -20.62 -31.50
N LEU A 23 -10.49 -21.73 -30.73
CA LEU A 23 -9.32 -22.32 -30.08
C LEU A 23 -8.77 -23.48 -30.93
N GLU A 24 -7.84 -23.19 -31.83
CA GLU A 24 -6.90 -24.18 -32.34
C GLU A 24 -5.62 -24.20 -31.47
N ARG A 25 -4.90 -25.31 -31.46
CA ARG A 25 -3.70 -25.54 -30.63
C ARG A 25 -2.64 -24.49 -30.97
N GLY A 26 -2.54 -23.42 -30.16
CA GLY A 26 -1.61 -22.31 -30.37
C GLY A 26 -2.24 -20.92 -30.48
N ASP A 27 -3.57 -20.84 -30.66
CA ASP A 27 -4.31 -19.58 -30.91
C ASP A 27 -4.93 -18.94 -29.66
N ALA A 28 -4.44 -19.30 -28.47
CA ALA A 28 -4.87 -18.65 -27.24
C ALA A 28 -4.44 -17.17 -27.27
N VAL A 29 -5.42 -16.26 -27.39
CA VAL A 29 -5.18 -14.81 -27.43
C VAL A 29 -4.68 -14.31 -26.07
N ALA A 30 -5.01 -15.03 -25.00
CA ALA A 30 -4.53 -14.80 -23.66
C ALA A 30 -4.51 -16.10 -22.88
N ARG A 31 -3.48 -16.29 -22.05
CA ARG A 31 -3.45 -17.26 -20.95
C ARG A 31 -3.39 -16.46 -19.66
N VAL A 32 -4.32 -16.72 -18.77
CA VAL A 32 -4.44 -15.98 -17.51
C VAL A 32 -4.66 -16.97 -16.39
N ASP A 33 -3.94 -16.78 -15.30
CA ASP A 33 -4.15 -17.54 -14.06
C ASP A 33 -5.30 -16.87 -13.32
N VAL A 34 -6.32 -17.67 -12.99
CA VAL A 34 -7.53 -17.18 -12.35
C VAL A 34 -7.83 -18.00 -11.11
N THR A 35 -8.29 -17.30 -10.08
CA THR A 35 -8.88 -17.92 -8.89
C THR A 35 -10.24 -18.53 -9.22
N GLU A 36 -10.75 -19.40 -8.35
CA GLU A 36 -12.07 -20.01 -8.48
C GLU A 36 -13.21 -18.97 -8.58
N GLN A 37 -13.15 -17.89 -7.79
CA GLN A 37 -14.15 -16.82 -7.82
C GLN A 37 -14.14 -16.06 -9.15
N GLN A 38 -12.95 -15.76 -9.68
CA GLN A 38 -12.80 -15.09 -10.98
C GLN A 38 -13.29 -15.98 -12.12
N PHE A 39 -12.99 -17.28 -12.07
CA PHE A 39 -13.49 -18.24 -13.05
C PHE A 39 -15.03 -18.29 -13.07
N ALA A 40 -15.66 -18.33 -11.91
CA ALA A 40 -17.12 -18.31 -11.78
C ALA A 40 -17.73 -17.02 -12.32
N ALA A 41 -17.09 -15.87 -12.09
CA ALA A 41 -17.53 -14.59 -12.64
C ALA A 41 -17.44 -14.54 -14.18
N ILE A 42 -16.46 -15.23 -14.78
CA ILE A 42 -16.22 -15.22 -16.23
C ILE A 42 -17.13 -16.21 -16.97
N THR A 43 -17.30 -17.42 -16.42
CA THR A 43 -17.97 -18.53 -17.09
C THR A 43 -19.38 -18.82 -16.57
N GLY A 44 -19.73 -18.26 -15.41
CA GLY A 44 -20.99 -18.57 -14.71
C GLY A 44 -21.01 -19.96 -14.08
N LYS A 45 -19.87 -20.68 -14.06
CA LYS A 45 -19.71 -22.02 -13.47
C LYS A 45 -18.47 -22.06 -12.59
N THR A 46 -18.46 -22.93 -11.60
CA THR A 46 -17.27 -23.22 -10.78
C THR A 46 -16.33 -24.17 -11.52
N PRO A 47 -15.01 -24.15 -11.25
CA PRO A 47 -14.07 -25.07 -11.87
C PRO A 47 -14.42 -26.53 -11.61
N SER A 48 -14.95 -26.84 -10.42
CA SER A 48 -15.40 -28.18 -10.02
C SER A 48 -16.60 -28.69 -10.83
N GLU A 49 -17.45 -27.80 -11.37
CA GLU A 49 -18.56 -28.16 -12.26
C GLU A 49 -18.11 -28.43 -13.70
N VAL A 50 -16.89 -28.01 -14.05
CA VAL A 50 -16.39 -28.02 -15.42
C VAL A 50 -15.27 -29.05 -15.60
N LEU A 51 -14.38 -29.18 -14.62
CA LEU A 51 -13.31 -30.17 -14.54
C LEU A 51 -13.80 -31.36 -13.73
N THR A 52 -14.58 -32.23 -14.36
CA THR A 52 -15.17 -33.41 -13.71
C THR A 52 -14.30 -34.65 -13.86
N GLY A 53 -14.14 -35.41 -12.78
CA GLY A 53 -13.32 -36.64 -12.77
C GLY A 53 -11.83 -36.35 -12.93
N ASP A 54 -11.15 -37.12 -13.78
CA ASP A 54 -9.71 -37.01 -14.06
C ASP A 54 -9.38 -36.01 -15.18
N GLN A 55 -10.34 -35.17 -15.60
CA GLN A 55 -10.11 -34.20 -16.66
C GLN A 55 -9.15 -33.10 -16.20
N THR A 56 -8.03 -32.95 -16.90
CA THR A 56 -7.05 -31.88 -16.65
C THR A 56 -7.38 -30.59 -17.39
N SER A 57 -8.20 -30.65 -18.44
CA SER A 57 -8.70 -29.48 -19.17
C SER A 57 -10.15 -29.64 -19.67
N ALA A 58 -10.83 -28.52 -19.89
CA ALA A 58 -12.21 -28.48 -20.39
C ALA A 58 -12.49 -27.19 -21.19
N ARG A 59 -13.46 -27.24 -22.11
CA ARG A 59 -13.92 -26.07 -22.86
C ARG A 59 -15.19 -25.50 -22.23
N VAL A 60 -15.20 -24.19 -22.02
CA VAL A 60 -16.28 -23.48 -21.31
C VAL A 60 -16.74 -22.27 -22.13
N PRO A 61 -18.05 -22.07 -22.31
CA PRO A 61 -18.56 -20.82 -22.87
C PRO A 61 -18.30 -19.67 -21.90
N VAL A 62 -17.84 -18.54 -22.43
CA VAL A 62 -17.68 -17.31 -21.66
C VAL A 62 -18.96 -16.47 -21.74
N ILE A 63 -19.34 -15.83 -20.63
CA ILE A 63 -20.50 -14.92 -20.59
C ILE A 63 -20.29 -13.79 -21.60
N THR A 64 -21.22 -13.67 -22.55
CA THR A 64 -21.21 -12.65 -23.60
C THR A 64 -21.32 -11.25 -23.00
N GLY A 65 -20.36 -10.37 -23.30
CA GLY A 65 -20.31 -8.98 -22.80
C GLY A 65 -19.04 -8.64 -22.01
N ILE A 66 -18.29 -9.66 -21.55
CA ILE A 66 -16.96 -9.46 -20.97
C ILE A 66 -15.96 -9.23 -22.11
N HIS A 67 -15.61 -7.96 -22.35
CA HIS A 67 -14.54 -7.60 -23.27
C HIS A 67 -13.18 -7.86 -22.60
N PHE A 68 -12.51 -8.95 -22.97
CA PHE A 68 -11.07 -9.12 -22.70
C PHE A 68 -10.29 -8.12 -23.56
N SER A 69 -10.22 -6.87 -23.11
CA SER A 69 -9.23 -5.93 -23.65
C SER A 69 -7.86 -6.37 -23.13
N THR A 70 -6.81 -6.21 -23.95
CA THR A 70 -5.42 -6.43 -23.54
C THR A 70 -5.07 -5.71 -22.24
N ARG A 71 -5.75 -4.59 -21.95
CA ARG A 71 -5.67 -3.84 -20.68
C ARG A 71 -6.29 -4.55 -19.47
N ALA A 72 -7.36 -5.34 -19.65
CA ALA A 72 -7.91 -6.16 -18.59
C ALA A 72 -6.94 -7.31 -18.23
N ILE A 73 -6.21 -7.84 -19.22
CA ILE A 73 -5.16 -8.86 -19.03
C ILE A 73 -3.92 -8.25 -18.35
N GLU A 74 -3.51 -7.03 -18.72
CA GLU A 74 -2.48 -6.28 -17.98
C GLU A 74 -2.89 -6.00 -16.54
N ASN A 75 -4.18 -5.73 -16.27
CA ASN A 75 -4.66 -5.53 -14.91
C ASN A 75 -4.74 -6.83 -14.10
N VAL A 76 -4.95 -7.99 -14.73
CA VAL A 76 -4.89 -9.29 -14.04
C VAL A 76 -3.45 -9.73 -13.79
N ASN A 77 -2.52 -9.49 -14.73
CA ASN A 77 -1.08 -9.67 -14.47
C ASN A 77 -0.53 -8.68 -13.43
N LYS A 78 -1.15 -7.50 -13.25
CA LYS A 78 -0.84 -6.59 -12.13
C LYS A 78 -1.32 -7.11 -10.77
N LEU A 79 -2.24 -8.08 -10.74
CA LEU A 79 -2.74 -8.70 -9.50
C LEU A 79 -1.87 -9.88 -9.03
N GLU A 80 -1.00 -10.44 -9.89
CA GLU A 80 -0.12 -11.58 -9.56
C GLU A 80 1.35 -11.37 -9.95
N GLN A 81 1.80 -10.14 -10.16
CA GLN A 81 3.22 -9.89 -9.97
C GLN A 81 3.50 -9.99 -8.48
N GLN A 82 4.33 -10.98 -8.12
CA GLN A 82 4.93 -11.10 -6.80
C GLN A 82 5.64 -9.76 -6.52
N LYS A 83 4.93 -8.86 -5.84
CA LYS A 83 5.49 -7.58 -5.41
C LYS A 83 6.08 -7.84 -4.05
N ASP A 84 7.40 -7.83 -3.99
CA ASP A 84 8.10 -7.88 -2.73
C ASP A 84 8.08 -6.48 -2.12
N TYR A 85 7.96 -6.45 -0.80
CA TYR A 85 8.08 -5.24 0.00
C TYR A 85 9.54 -5.01 0.30
N VAL A 86 10.00 -3.79 0.07
CA VAL A 86 11.36 -3.38 0.37
C VAL A 86 11.31 -2.33 1.45
N TYR A 87 12.07 -2.53 2.51
CA TYR A 87 12.35 -1.48 3.47
C TYR A 87 13.51 -0.61 2.96
N PHE A 88 13.33 0.71 2.97
CA PHE A 88 14.42 1.65 2.72
C PHE A 88 14.44 2.68 3.84
N SER A 89 15.55 2.76 4.56
CA SER A 89 15.77 3.86 5.50
C SER A 89 16.37 5.05 4.77
N THR A 90 15.71 6.20 4.86
CA THR A 90 16.25 7.48 4.35
C THR A 90 17.19 8.16 5.35
N HIS A 91 17.48 7.55 6.49
CA HIS A 91 18.41 8.12 7.46
C HIS A 91 19.87 7.90 7.04
N GLU A 92 20.61 9.00 6.92
CA GLU A 92 22.06 8.96 6.73
C GLU A 92 22.71 8.15 7.87
N GLY A 93 23.38 7.05 7.52
CA GLY A 93 24.11 6.19 8.47
C GLY A 93 23.46 4.83 8.76
N LEU A 94 22.25 4.57 8.26
CA LEU A 94 21.67 3.23 8.23
C LEU A 94 22.18 2.45 7.01
N ASN A 95 22.47 1.16 7.19
CA ASN A 95 23.01 0.32 6.12
C ASN A 95 21.97 0.23 4.99
N ALA A 96 22.31 0.79 3.83
CA ALA A 96 21.45 0.84 2.64
C ALA A 96 21.37 -0.52 1.92
N GLU A 97 21.34 -1.63 2.66
CA GLU A 97 21.06 -2.94 2.07
C GLU A 97 19.56 -3.03 1.83
N ILE A 98 19.19 -3.23 0.55
CA ILE A 98 17.83 -3.55 0.16
C ILE A 98 17.48 -4.86 0.86
N LYS A 99 16.49 -4.79 1.74
CA LYS A 99 15.90 -5.99 2.31
C LYS A 99 14.51 -6.20 1.76
N ASP A 100 14.34 -7.35 1.12
CA ASP A 100 13.10 -7.78 0.51
C ASP A 100 12.30 -8.68 1.47
N PHE A 101 10.98 -8.51 1.40
CA PHE A 101 10.02 -9.24 2.20
C PHE A 101 8.85 -9.65 1.31
N SER A 102 8.42 -10.89 1.42
CA SER A 102 7.21 -11.38 0.74
C SER A 102 5.91 -10.85 1.37
N SER A 103 6.00 -10.06 2.45
CA SER A 103 4.87 -9.59 3.27
C SER A 103 5.12 -8.18 3.80
N LEU A 104 4.12 -7.31 3.68
CA LEU A 104 4.14 -5.97 4.26
C LEU A 104 4.32 -6.02 5.78
N LYS A 105 3.73 -7.02 6.44
CA LYS A 105 3.81 -7.18 7.89
C LYS A 105 5.25 -7.41 8.35
N ASP A 106 5.99 -8.22 7.60
CA ASP A 106 7.38 -8.56 7.92
C ASP A 106 8.30 -7.36 7.65
N ALA A 107 8.03 -6.60 6.58
CA ALA A 107 8.71 -5.34 6.30
C ALA A 107 8.47 -4.30 7.40
N ILE A 108 7.25 -4.20 7.93
CA ILE A 108 6.91 -3.32 9.07
C ILE A 108 7.65 -3.75 10.33
N GLU A 109 7.64 -5.05 10.65
CA GLU A 109 8.32 -5.58 11.84
C GLU A 109 9.83 -5.33 11.77
N TRP A 110 10.43 -5.55 10.61
CA TRP A 110 11.84 -5.23 10.37
C TRP A 110 12.13 -3.75 10.55
N GLY A 111 11.34 -2.88 9.89
CA GLY A 111 11.52 -1.44 10.01
C GLY A 111 11.39 -0.93 11.44
N ARG A 112 10.50 -1.53 12.25
CA ARG A 112 10.40 -1.23 13.69
C ARG A 112 11.69 -1.58 14.44
N VAL A 113 12.24 -2.77 14.20
CA VAL A 113 13.49 -3.21 14.84
C VAL A 113 14.64 -2.27 14.46
N GLU A 114 14.75 -1.90 13.18
CA GLU A 114 15.77 -0.94 12.71
C GLU A 114 15.60 0.43 13.36
N CYS A 115 14.37 0.94 13.47
CA CYS A 115 14.13 2.21 14.15
C CYS A 115 14.50 2.15 15.64
N GLU A 116 14.17 1.05 16.34
CA GLU A 116 14.54 0.86 17.74
C GLU A 116 16.07 0.76 17.94
N LEU A 117 16.78 0.09 17.04
CA LEU A 117 18.23 -0.05 17.08
C LEU A 117 18.97 1.28 16.88
N HIS A 118 18.37 2.20 16.13
CA HIS A 118 18.99 3.45 15.71
C HIS A 118 18.40 4.71 16.38
N ASP A 119 17.56 4.53 17.41
CA ASP A 119 16.84 5.61 18.12
C ASP A 119 16.08 6.55 17.17
N LEU A 120 15.49 5.95 16.13
CA LEU A 120 14.70 6.65 15.14
C LEU A 120 13.22 6.57 15.50
N ASN A 121 12.47 7.57 15.05
CA ASN A 121 11.04 7.49 15.16
C ASN A 121 10.53 6.36 14.25
N LYS A 122 9.88 5.36 14.83
CA LYS A 122 9.24 4.25 14.10
C LYS A 122 8.35 4.72 12.94
N ARG A 123 7.80 5.95 13.01
CA ARG A 123 6.95 6.55 11.98
C ARG A 123 7.72 7.02 10.76
N ASP A 124 9.04 7.16 10.86
CA ASP A 124 9.93 7.53 9.75
C ASP A 124 10.26 6.32 8.87
N THR A 125 9.76 5.13 9.23
CA THR A 125 9.83 3.93 8.39
C THR A 125 9.16 4.18 7.04
N VAL A 126 9.96 4.20 5.97
CA VAL A 126 9.46 4.25 4.60
C VAL A 126 9.53 2.85 4.00
N ILE A 127 8.38 2.29 3.67
CA ILE A 127 8.26 0.99 3.02
C ILE A 127 7.87 1.22 1.57
N TYR A 128 8.49 0.45 0.70
CA TYR A 128 8.21 0.42 -0.72
C TYR A 128 7.71 -0.96 -1.13
N ARG A 129 6.99 -1.02 -2.24
CA ARG A 129 6.68 -2.26 -2.95
C ARG A 129 7.29 -2.19 -4.34
N VAL A 130 7.94 -3.26 -4.77
CA VAL A 130 8.61 -3.33 -6.06
C VAL A 130 8.40 -4.72 -6.65
N GLU A 131 8.33 -4.82 -7.97
CA GLU A 131 8.28 -6.12 -8.64
C GLU A 131 9.62 -6.86 -8.42
N SER A 132 9.58 -8.14 -8.04
CA SER A 132 10.77 -8.93 -7.65
C SER A 132 11.90 -8.90 -8.68
N GLU A 133 11.58 -8.76 -9.97
CA GLU A 133 12.57 -8.67 -11.04
C GLU A 133 13.55 -7.50 -10.87
N HIS A 134 13.12 -6.40 -10.25
CA HIS A 134 13.93 -5.21 -10.04
C HIS A 134 14.87 -5.34 -8.83
N ILE A 135 14.56 -6.22 -7.87
CA ILE A 135 15.40 -6.44 -6.68
C ILE A 135 16.76 -7.00 -7.10
N SER A 136 16.75 -7.98 -7.99
CA SER A 136 17.97 -8.60 -8.53
C SER A 136 18.87 -7.65 -9.34
N GLN A 137 18.34 -6.50 -9.76
CA GLN A 137 19.03 -5.50 -10.56
C GLN A 137 19.76 -4.44 -9.70
N GLY A 138 19.58 -4.47 -8.38
CA GLY A 138 20.26 -3.59 -7.43
C GLY A 138 19.49 -2.31 -7.08
N ILE A 139 20.11 -1.47 -6.24
CA ILE A 139 19.44 -0.37 -5.53
C ILE A 139 18.88 0.72 -6.44
N ASP A 140 19.58 1.04 -7.52
CA ASP A 140 19.14 2.04 -8.49
C ASP A 140 17.86 1.60 -9.22
N ALA A 141 17.76 0.30 -9.56
CA ALA A 141 16.58 -0.26 -10.19
C ALA A 141 15.40 -0.33 -9.22
N VAL A 142 15.65 -0.69 -7.96
CA VAL A 142 14.60 -0.66 -6.92
C VAL A 142 14.13 0.77 -6.71
N MET A 143 15.00 1.73 -6.45
CA MET A 143 14.62 3.13 -6.20
C MET A 143 13.87 3.77 -7.37
N LYS A 144 14.15 3.36 -8.61
CA LYS A 144 13.47 3.86 -9.80
C LYS A 144 12.06 3.28 -9.99
N ASN A 145 11.85 2.01 -9.61
CA ASN A 145 10.63 1.27 -9.92
C ASN A 145 9.75 0.99 -8.69
N ALA A 146 10.26 1.27 -7.49
CA ALA A 146 9.55 1.11 -6.24
C ALA A 146 8.42 2.12 -6.08
N GLU A 147 7.25 1.63 -5.69
CA GLU A 147 6.13 2.44 -5.26
C GLU A 147 6.15 2.55 -3.73
N ARG A 148 6.10 3.77 -3.18
CA ARG A 148 5.96 3.93 -1.73
C ARG A 148 4.63 3.34 -1.28
N VAL A 149 4.66 2.49 -0.26
CA VAL A 149 3.46 1.95 0.36
C VAL A 149 2.76 3.09 1.11
N GLU A 150 1.48 3.28 0.83
CA GLU A 150 0.71 4.34 1.47
C GLU A 150 0.50 4.08 2.95
N ARG A 151 0.43 5.15 3.75
CA ARG A 151 0.30 5.06 5.21
C ARG A 151 -0.88 4.18 5.65
N HIS A 152 -2.02 4.30 4.96
CA HIS A 152 -3.21 3.53 5.30
C HIS A 152 -3.03 2.02 5.12
N GLU A 153 -2.23 1.58 4.13
CA GLU A 153 -1.91 0.16 3.92
C GLU A 153 -1.05 -0.36 5.08
N ILE A 154 -0.09 0.45 5.54
CA ILE A 154 0.79 0.14 6.68
C ILE A 154 -0.02 0.00 7.98
N GLU A 155 -0.97 0.91 8.24
CA GLU A 155 -1.84 0.84 9.42
C GLU A 155 -2.77 -0.39 9.38
N LYS A 156 -3.34 -0.71 8.21
CA LYS A 156 -4.17 -1.91 8.01
C LYS A 156 -3.39 -3.20 8.26
N ALA A 157 -2.15 -3.29 7.77
CA ALA A 157 -1.30 -4.46 8.01
C ALA A 157 -0.98 -4.67 9.50
N GLN A 158 -1.07 -3.62 10.32
CA GLN A 158 -0.93 -3.66 11.77
C GLN A 158 -2.26 -3.87 12.51
N GLY A 159 -3.37 -4.03 11.78
CA GLY A 159 -4.69 -4.32 12.34
C GLY A 159 -5.53 -3.10 12.71
N ARG A 160 -5.12 -1.88 12.34
CA ARG A 160 -5.99 -0.70 12.45
C ARG A 160 -6.94 -0.61 11.26
N ASP A 161 -8.19 -0.26 11.52
CA ASP A 161 -9.08 0.18 10.46
C ASP A 161 -8.70 1.61 10.07
N CYS A 162 -8.18 1.78 8.85
CA CYS A 162 -7.63 3.04 8.38
C CYS A 162 -7.98 3.20 6.90
N THR A 163 -8.76 4.21 6.56
CA THR A 163 -9.07 4.55 5.17
C THR A 163 -7.88 5.25 4.49
N PRO A 164 -7.85 5.33 3.14
CA PRO A 164 -6.84 6.13 2.45
C PRO A 164 -6.82 7.59 2.90
N GLU A 165 -7.98 8.16 3.26
CA GLU A 165 -8.06 9.53 3.74
C GLU A 165 -7.47 9.66 5.16
N ASP A 166 -7.75 8.70 6.04
CA ASP A 166 -7.13 8.63 7.37
C ASP A 166 -5.60 8.55 7.27
N GLY A 167 -5.08 7.78 6.29
CA GLY A 167 -3.65 7.72 6.01
C GLY A 167 -3.05 9.08 5.68
N LYS A 168 -3.73 9.89 4.87
CA LYS A 168 -3.29 11.26 4.53
C LYS A 168 -3.36 12.21 5.73
N ILE A 169 -4.38 12.05 6.58
CA ILE A 169 -4.53 12.82 7.82
C ILE A 169 -3.39 12.47 8.79
N LEU A 170 -3.07 11.19 8.96
CA LEU A 170 -1.92 10.74 9.75
C LEU A 170 -0.60 11.36 9.25
N GLU A 171 -0.37 11.39 7.94
CA GLU A 171 0.81 12.06 7.37
C GLU A 171 0.81 13.57 7.61
N ALA A 172 -0.35 14.22 7.65
CA ALA A 172 -0.44 15.63 8.03
C ALA A 172 -0.12 15.83 9.51
N ILE A 173 -0.62 14.96 10.38
CA ILE A 173 -0.30 14.96 11.81
C ILE A 173 1.21 14.80 12.03
N ASP A 174 1.87 13.87 11.32
CA ASP A 174 3.32 13.67 11.39
C ASP A 174 4.08 14.96 11.03
N ARG A 175 3.74 15.60 9.90
CA ARG A 175 4.35 16.87 9.48
C ARG A 175 4.18 18.00 10.50
N PHE A 176 2.99 18.09 11.11
CA PHE A 176 2.74 19.13 12.11
C PHE A 176 3.44 18.81 13.43
N GLU A 177 3.48 17.56 13.88
CA GLU A 177 4.25 17.17 15.06
C GLU A 177 5.73 17.59 14.93
N ASP A 178 6.34 17.35 13.76
CA ASP A 178 7.70 17.80 13.47
C ASP A 178 7.84 19.32 13.47
N LYS A 179 6.85 20.02 12.91
CA LYS A 179 6.81 21.50 12.88
C LYS A 179 6.71 22.10 14.28
N PHE A 180 5.84 21.57 15.13
CA PHE A 180 5.71 21.97 16.53
C PHE A 180 7.02 21.72 17.29
N ARG A 181 7.59 20.52 17.15
CA ARG A 181 8.87 20.15 17.78
C ARG A 181 10.01 21.06 17.33
N GLY A 182 10.07 21.39 16.04
CA GLY A 182 11.08 22.30 15.47
C GLY A 182 11.02 23.74 16.02
N GLU A 183 9.85 24.19 16.48
CA GLU A 183 9.69 25.49 17.16
C GLU A 183 9.70 25.38 18.70
N GLY A 184 9.99 24.21 19.27
CA GLY A 184 9.98 23.99 20.72
C GLY A 184 8.58 24.01 21.33
N LEU A 185 7.54 23.86 20.52
CA LEU A 185 6.14 23.86 20.95
C LEU A 185 5.67 22.45 21.32
N LYS A 186 4.75 22.35 22.29
CA LYS A 186 4.13 21.08 22.67
C LYS A 186 3.07 20.68 21.64
N PHE A 187 3.06 19.42 21.21
CA PHE A 187 2.04 18.85 20.34
C PHE A 187 1.33 17.68 21.02
N GLU A 188 -0.01 17.69 21.07
CA GLU A 188 -0.82 16.63 21.68
C GLU A 188 -1.34 15.66 20.61
N ARG A 189 -0.48 14.74 20.19
CA ARG A 189 -0.77 13.84 19.09
C ARG A 189 -2.01 12.96 19.30
N GLU A 190 -2.16 12.34 20.47
CA GLU A 190 -3.30 11.44 20.74
C GLU A 190 -4.63 12.17 20.59
N LYS A 191 -4.67 13.43 21.02
CA LYS A 191 -5.82 14.31 20.84
C LYS A 191 -6.02 14.66 19.36
N ALA A 192 -4.97 15.02 18.64
CA ALA A 192 -5.05 15.31 17.21
C ALA A 192 -5.54 14.10 16.38
N GLU A 193 -5.03 12.90 16.64
CA GLU A 193 -5.52 11.67 15.99
C GLU A 193 -6.99 11.40 16.35
N SER A 194 -7.37 11.53 17.63
CA SER A 194 -8.75 11.33 18.07
C SER A 194 -9.73 12.31 17.42
N ASP A 195 -9.34 13.58 17.31
CA ASP A 195 -10.18 14.67 16.79
C ASP A 195 -10.32 14.62 15.27
N LEU A 196 -9.30 14.11 14.56
CA LEU A 196 -9.21 14.20 13.09
C LEU A 196 -9.49 12.89 12.35
N LEU A 197 -9.27 11.73 12.97
CA LEU A 197 -9.47 10.42 12.33
C LEU A 197 -10.89 9.88 12.48
N ASN A 198 -11.71 10.50 13.32
CA ASN A 198 -13.14 10.27 13.37
C ASN A 198 -13.83 11.49 12.75
N HIS A 199 -14.95 11.30 12.06
CA HIS A 199 -15.84 12.38 11.55
C HIS A 199 -15.66 12.87 10.11
N GLY A 200 -15.24 12.02 9.16
CA GLY A 200 -15.32 12.36 7.73
C GLY A 200 -14.51 13.60 7.35
N PHE A 201 -13.49 13.91 8.13
CA PHE A 201 -12.52 14.94 7.80
C PHE A 201 -11.82 14.57 6.51
N THR A 202 -11.59 15.57 5.67
CA THR A 202 -10.64 15.46 4.58
C THR A 202 -9.26 15.88 5.07
N ARG A 203 -8.22 15.48 4.35
CA ARG A 203 -6.85 15.96 4.57
C ARG A 203 -6.78 17.48 4.68
N GLU A 204 -7.48 18.21 3.81
CA GLU A 204 -7.46 19.67 3.79
C GLU A 204 -8.05 20.28 5.07
N MET A 205 -9.16 19.72 5.56
CA MET A 205 -9.77 20.14 6.83
C MET A 205 -8.85 19.86 8.01
N ALA A 206 -8.17 18.71 8.01
CA ALA A 206 -7.20 18.36 9.03
C ALA A 206 -5.97 19.31 9.02
N GLU A 207 -5.43 19.60 7.84
CA GLU A 207 -4.31 20.55 7.69
C GLU A 207 -4.68 21.96 8.13
N ASP A 208 -5.89 22.44 7.84
CA ASP A 208 -6.40 23.74 8.32
C ASP A 208 -6.55 23.76 9.85
N ALA A 209 -7.11 22.70 10.44
CA ALA A 209 -7.28 22.58 11.89
C ALA A 209 -5.91 22.57 12.61
N LEU A 210 -4.97 21.76 12.13
CA LEU A 210 -3.60 21.70 12.66
C LEU A 210 -2.85 23.02 12.46
N GLY A 211 -3.09 23.70 11.32
CA GLY A 211 -2.56 25.04 11.03
C GLY A 211 -3.00 26.08 12.05
N LYS A 212 -4.29 26.11 12.39
CA LYS A 212 -4.84 27.01 13.41
C LYS A 212 -4.29 26.71 14.80
N GLN A 213 -4.20 25.44 15.18
CA GLN A 213 -3.60 25.02 16.45
C GLN A 213 -2.14 25.46 16.56
N PHE A 214 -1.38 25.36 15.47
CA PHE A 214 0.03 25.76 15.43
C PHE A 214 0.20 27.27 15.63
N VAL A 215 -0.59 28.09 14.94
CA VAL A 215 -0.56 29.55 15.09
C VAL A 215 -0.90 29.95 16.52
N GLN A 216 -1.96 29.38 17.08
CA GLN A 216 -2.36 29.65 18.46
C GLN A 216 -1.26 29.27 19.46
N ALA A 217 -0.70 28.07 19.35
CA ALA A 217 0.37 27.62 20.25
C ALA A 217 1.62 28.51 20.17
N ARG A 218 1.93 29.01 18.98
CA ARG A 218 3.06 29.94 18.78
C ARG A 218 2.80 31.30 19.42
N GLU A 219 1.59 31.85 19.29
CA GLU A 219 1.19 33.11 19.93
C GLU A 219 1.24 32.99 21.46
N GLU A 220 0.65 31.94 22.02
CA GLU A 220 0.68 31.66 23.47
C GLU A 220 2.12 31.51 23.99
N HIS A 221 3.00 30.83 23.23
CA HIS A 221 4.41 30.68 23.59
C HIS A 221 5.16 32.02 23.60
N LEU A 222 4.92 32.90 22.61
CA LEU A 222 5.51 34.24 22.58
C LEU A 222 5.03 35.09 23.76
N GLU A 223 3.74 35.06 24.08
CA GLU A 223 3.18 35.81 25.23
C GLU A 223 3.79 35.35 26.56
N LEU A 224 3.91 34.04 26.77
CA LEU A 224 4.56 33.47 27.96
C LEU A 224 6.05 33.82 28.04
N GLN A 225 6.74 33.92 26.90
CA GLN A 225 8.13 34.36 26.87
C GLN A 225 8.25 35.84 27.24
N GLN A 226 7.42 36.71 26.67
CA GLN A 226 7.40 38.13 27.03
C GLN A 226 7.05 38.37 28.50
N GLN A 227 6.12 37.61 29.08
CA GLN A 227 5.79 37.71 30.51
C GLN A 227 6.96 37.29 31.40
N ARG A 228 7.72 36.26 31.01
CA ARG A 228 8.94 35.83 31.72
C ARG A 228 10.04 36.89 31.62
N ASP A 229 10.27 37.44 30.44
CA ASP A 229 11.31 38.45 30.24
C ASP A 229 10.97 39.73 31.03
N ASN A 230 9.72 40.20 30.96
CA ASN A 230 9.25 41.37 31.71
C ASN A 230 9.27 41.18 33.24
N SER A 231 9.14 39.94 33.73
CA SER A 231 9.22 39.66 35.17
C SER A 231 10.65 39.51 35.68
N GLN A 232 11.60 39.17 34.80
CA GLN A 232 13.03 39.14 35.12
C GLN A 232 13.66 40.54 35.14
N ASP A 233 13.21 41.46 34.30
CA ASP A 233 13.69 42.86 34.30
C ASP A 233 13.21 43.69 35.51
N MET A 234 12.28 43.17 36.30
CA MET A 234 11.70 43.83 37.48
C MET A 234 12.35 43.38 38.81
N HIS A 235 13.38 42.54 38.76
CA HIS A 235 14.14 42.03 39.91
C HIS A 235 15.63 42.34 39.81
#